data_AF-A0A842NQG7-F1
#
_entry.id   AF-A0A842NQG7-F1
#
_cell.length_a   1.000
_cell.length_b   1.000
_cell.length_c   1.000
_cell.angle_alpha   90.00
_cell.angle_beta   90.00
_cell.angle_gamma   90.00
#
_symmetry.space_group_name_H-M   'P 1'
#
loop_
_entity.id
_entity.type
_entity.pdbx_description
1 polymer ?
#
loop_
_entity_poly.entity_id
_entity_poly.type
_entity_poly.pdbx_seq_one_letter_code
_entity_poly.pdbx_strand_id
1 'polypeptide(L)'
;MGFDGWLLDVRFDGDEAVLWLRTAEGEKVKLRDRYTPDFYAEPLGMAAAQLRDLLEEHDLVAGVSTARRRSSIREMAETEVVNIRVDEVGNYRALLDEVDRMPCVAATYDGDLEHELKYLCDRSLIPLGPVEVEADGRALRSIAPIPRTLDVEPPPIRLLAFALKLGSSRGEILTFDENLEQEDCHHRSRKLNQSHAHSSLLQTLPLIV
;
A
#
# COMPACT_ATOMS: atom_id res chain seq x y z
N MET A 1 -3.41 -18.22 11.56
CA MET A 1 -2.82 -19.11 10.54
C MET A 1 -1.58 -18.43 10.00
N GLY A 2 -0.48 -19.17 9.89
CA GLY A 2 0.77 -18.68 9.30
C GLY A 2 0.96 -19.21 7.87
N PHE A 3 1.53 -18.40 6.97
CA PHE A 3 1.87 -18.81 5.62
C PHE A 3 2.97 -17.92 5.02
N ASP A 4 3.68 -18.47 4.03
CA ASP A 4 4.65 -17.72 3.23
C ASP A 4 4.02 -17.31 1.89
N GLY A 5 4.46 -16.18 1.37
CA GLY A 5 3.99 -15.70 0.08
C GLY A 5 4.78 -14.50 -0.43
N TRP A 6 4.21 -13.79 -1.41
CA TRP A 6 4.78 -12.57 -1.95
C TRP A 6 3.81 -11.40 -1.79
N LEU A 7 4.34 -10.26 -1.37
CA LEU A 7 3.57 -9.02 -1.31
C LEU A 7 3.40 -8.45 -2.73
N LEU A 8 2.17 -8.40 -3.24
CA LEU A 8 1.89 -7.88 -4.58
C LEU A 8 1.64 -6.38 -4.59
N ASP A 9 0.83 -5.90 -3.66
CA ASP A 9 0.45 -4.48 -3.57
C ASP A 9 -0.01 -4.15 -2.15
N VAL A 10 0.11 -2.87 -1.79
CA VAL A 10 -0.45 -2.28 -0.57
C VAL A 10 -1.24 -1.05 -0.97
N ARG A 11 -2.47 -0.93 -0.46
CA ARG A 11 -3.35 0.23 -0.69
C ARG A 11 -4.01 0.64 0.59
N PHE A 12 -4.45 1.88 0.69
CA PHE A 12 -5.20 2.36 1.85
C PHE A 12 -6.71 2.41 1.59
N ASP A 13 -7.46 2.02 2.61
CA ASP A 13 -8.92 2.14 2.69
C ASP A 13 -9.25 2.72 4.07
N GLY A 14 -9.35 4.05 4.14
CA GLY A 14 -9.35 4.78 5.41
C GLY A 14 -8.05 4.58 6.18
N ASP A 15 -8.15 4.18 7.45
CA ASP A 15 -7.02 3.94 8.34
C ASP A 15 -6.47 2.50 8.28
N GLU A 16 -6.89 1.73 7.28
CA GLU A 16 -6.41 0.36 7.09
C GLU A 16 -5.52 0.24 5.86
N ALA A 17 -4.36 -0.37 6.05
CA ALA A 17 -3.56 -0.89 4.96
C ALA A 17 -4.18 -2.20 4.47
N VAL A 18 -4.48 -2.28 3.19
CA VAL A 18 -5.01 -3.44 2.48
C VAL A 18 -3.89 -4.08 1.69
N LEU A 19 -3.44 -5.25 2.15
CA LEU A 19 -2.34 -5.99 1.55
C LEU A 19 -2.88 -7.08 0.62
N TRP A 20 -2.34 -7.13 -0.58
CA TRP A 20 -2.59 -8.20 -1.54
C TRP A 20 -1.38 -9.11 -1.62
N LEU A 21 -1.57 -10.38 -1.31
CA LEU A 21 -0.51 -11.36 -1.31
C LEU A 21 -0.81 -12.51 -2.28
N ARG A 22 0.24 -13.22 -2.66
CA ARG A 22 0.14 -14.49 -3.38
C ARG A 22 0.85 -15.60 -2.62
N THR A 23 0.23 -16.76 -2.49
CA THR A 23 0.88 -17.96 -1.90
C THR A 23 1.70 -18.71 -2.95
N ALA A 24 2.50 -19.69 -2.52
CA ALA A 24 3.27 -20.57 -3.41
C ALA A 24 2.37 -21.37 -4.36
N GLU A 25 1.18 -21.75 -3.90
CA GLU A 25 0.14 -22.44 -4.68
C GLU A 25 -0.58 -21.49 -5.66
N GLY A 26 -0.23 -20.21 -5.64
CA GLY A 26 -0.78 -19.19 -6.51
C GLY A 26 -2.12 -18.62 -6.05
N GLU A 27 -2.57 -18.92 -4.82
CA GLU A 27 -3.77 -18.35 -4.23
C GLU A 27 -3.58 -16.85 -3.93
N LYS A 28 -4.65 -16.07 -4.07
CA LYS A 28 -4.65 -14.64 -3.74
C LYS A 28 -5.20 -14.46 -2.33
N VAL A 29 -4.44 -13.80 -1.47
CA VAL A 29 -4.84 -13.49 -0.09
C VAL A 29 -4.96 -11.98 0.06
N LYS A 30 -6.04 -11.53 0.70
CA LYS A 30 -6.29 -10.13 1.02
C LYS A 30 -6.33 -9.96 2.53
N LEU A 31 -5.39 -9.19 3.08
CA LEU A 31 -5.29 -8.90 4.51
C LEU A 31 -5.46 -7.41 4.78
N ARG A 32 -5.81 -7.08 6.02
CA ARG A 32 -5.99 -5.71 6.52
C ARG A 32 -5.14 -5.52 7.76
N ASP A 33 -4.43 -4.41 7.83
CA ASP A 33 -3.66 -3.98 8.98
C ASP A 33 -4.05 -2.56 9.38
N ARG A 34 -4.08 -2.27 10.68
CA ARG A 34 -4.34 -0.92 11.15
C ARG A 34 -3.11 -0.07 10.90
N TYR A 35 -3.32 1.12 10.35
CA TYR A 35 -2.26 2.07 10.07
C TYR A 35 -2.49 3.35 10.87
N THR A 36 -1.39 3.89 11.39
CA THR A 36 -1.37 5.12 12.16
C THR A 36 -0.22 5.92 11.61
N PRO A 37 -0.47 6.87 10.70
CA PRO A 37 0.59 7.60 10.05
C PRO A 37 1.29 8.50 11.06
N ASP A 38 2.57 8.74 10.82
CA ASP A 38 3.41 9.56 11.67
C ASP A 38 4.38 10.39 10.85
N PHE A 39 4.87 11.46 11.45
CA PHE A 39 5.94 12.28 10.90
C PHE A 39 6.79 12.82 12.05
N TYR A 40 7.90 13.48 11.72
CA TYR A 40 8.79 14.04 12.73
C TYR A 40 8.81 15.57 12.66
N ALA A 41 8.99 16.21 13.80
CA ALA A 41 9.22 17.65 13.92
C ALA A 41 10.51 17.91 14.71
N GLU A 42 11.37 18.78 14.20
CA GLU A 42 12.53 19.30 14.92
C GLU A 42 12.13 20.54 15.72
N PRO A 43 12.41 20.59 17.04
CA PRO A 43 12.08 21.76 17.85
C PRO A 43 13.01 22.95 17.54
N LEU A 44 12.45 24.15 17.56
CA LEU A 44 13.17 25.43 17.46
C LEU A 44 13.01 26.23 18.75
N GLY A 45 14.13 26.61 19.36
CA GLY A 45 14.13 27.46 20.56
C GLY A 45 13.58 26.79 21.84
N MET A 46 13.37 25.47 21.82
CA MET A 46 12.94 24.67 22.97
C MET A 46 13.47 23.23 22.89
N ALA A 47 13.36 22.48 23.99
CA ALA A 47 13.72 21.07 24.01
C ALA A 47 12.61 20.19 23.38
N ALA A 48 12.97 19.03 22.83
CA ALA A 48 12.01 18.09 22.23
C ALA A 48 10.94 17.61 23.23
N ALA A 49 11.30 17.47 24.52
CA ALA A 49 10.33 17.14 25.56
C ALA A 49 9.25 18.23 25.73
N GLN A 50 9.60 19.51 25.58
CA GLN A 50 8.63 20.61 25.69
C GLN A 50 7.71 20.65 24.48
N LEU A 51 8.24 20.42 23.28
CA LEU A 51 7.43 20.30 22.06
C LEU A 51 6.50 19.07 22.11
N ARG A 52 6.97 17.95 22.67
CA ARG A 52 6.13 16.77 22.92
C ARG A 52 4.95 17.13 23.82
N ASP A 53 5.21 17.73 24.97
CA ASP A 53 4.16 18.07 25.95
C ASP A 53 3.12 19.03 25.35
N LEU A 54 3.57 19.96 24.49
CA LEU A 54 2.68 20.87 23.76
C LEU A 54 1.76 20.15 22.76
N LEU A 55 2.28 19.14 22.07
CA LEU A 55 1.54 18.40 21.03
C LEU A 55 0.69 17.25 21.58
N GLU A 56 0.97 16.78 22.79
CA GLU A 56 0.24 15.67 23.41
C GLU A 56 -1.23 15.99 23.68
N GLU A 57 -1.58 17.27 23.84
CA GLU A 57 -2.96 17.75 24.06
C GLU A 57 -3.71 18.06 22.75
N HIS A 58 -3.09 17.87 21.59
CA HIS A 58 -3.69 18.25 20.30
C HIS A 58 -4.73 17.21 19.84
N ASP A 59 -5.92 17.67 19.42
CA ASP A 59 -7.08 16.79 19.11
C ASP A 59 -6.80 15.75 18.01
N LEU A 60 -5.96 16.09 17.03
CA LEU A 60 -5.60 15.21 15.89
C LEU A 60 -4.42 14.26 16.18
N VAL A 61 -3.90 14.26 17.40
CA VAL A 61 -2.70 13.50 17.76
C VAL A 61 -3.09 12.21 18.49
N ALA A 62 -2.72 11.07 17.91
CA ALA A 62 -2.87 9.75 18.54
C ALA A 62 -1.79 9.46 19.59
N GLY A 63 -0.66 10.15 19.49
CA GLY A 63 0.41 10.06 20.48
C GLY A 63 1.71 10.66 19.99
N VAL A 64 2.55 11.03 20.94
CA VAL A 64 3.80 11.75 20.67
C VAL A 64 4.94 11.08 21.41
N SER A 65 6.11 11.03 20.80
CA SER A 65 7.32 10.51 21.44
C SER A 65 8.56 11.26 21.00
N THR A 66 9.60 11.29 21.84
CA THR A 66 10.90 11.84 21.45
C THR A 66 11.77 10.78 20.81
N ALA A 67 12.49 11.13 19.76
CA ALA A 67 13.45 10.25 19.08
C ALA A 67 14.75 11.00 18.76
N ARG A 68 15.82 10.24 18.48
CA ARG A 68 17.05 10.78 17.91
C ARG A 68 17.18 10.34 16.47
N ARG A 69 17.39 11.30 15.57
CA ARG A 69 17.51 11.08 14.12
C ARG A 69 18.69 11.88 13.58
N ARG A 70 19.25 11.43 12.47
CA ARG A 70 20.19 12.25 11.71
C ARG A 70 19.37 13.16 10.80
N SER A 71 19.59 14.46 10.89
CA SER A 71 18.92 15.49 10.07
C SER A 71 19.33 15.40 8.59
N SER A 72 20.49 14.82 8.29
CA SER A 72 20.93 14.56 6.92
C SER A 72 21.83 13.33 6.81
N ILE A 73 21.93 12.78 5.60
CA ILE A 73 22.84 11.67 5.27
C ILE A 73 24.32 12.08 5.41
N ARG A 74 24.62 13.38 5.26
CA ARG A 74 25.98 13.92 5.29
C ARG A 74 26.47 14.22 6.70
N GLU A 75 25.55 14.56 7.59
CA GLU A 75 25.86 14.89 8.98
C GLU A 75 25.79 13.64 9.85
N MET A 76 26.85 13.43 10.63
CA MET A 76 26.91 12.34 11.61
C MET A 76 26.22 12.70 12.93
N ALA A 77 25.94 13.99 13.15
CA ALA A 77 25.30 14.46 14.37
C ALA A 77 23.82 14.04 14.37
N GLU A 78 23.37 13.55 15.53
CA GLU A 78 21.97 13.27 15.77
C GLU A 78 21.30 14.50 16.39
N THR A 79 20.10 14.79 15.93
CA THR A 79 19.20 15.79 16.47
C THR A 79 18.06 15.10 17.22
N GLU A 80 17.63 15.68 18.34
CA GLU A 80 16.40 15.24 19.01
C GLU A 80 15.19 15.81 18.29
N VAL A 81 14.29 14.91 17.91
CA VAL A 81 13.05 15.21 17.19
C VAL A 81 11.86 14.66 17.95
N VAL A 82 10.68 15.13 17.59
CA VAL A 82 9.41 14.65 18.11
C VAL A 82 8.72 13.85 17.01
N ASN A 83 8.48 12.57 17.25
CA ASN A 83 7.62 11.74 16.42
C ASN A 83 6.15 11.96 16.82
N ILE A 84 5.32 12.29 15.83
CA ILE A 84 3.93 12.65 16.00
C ILE A 84 3.11 11.63 15.24
N ARG A 85 2.33 10.81 15.96
CA ARG A 85 1.37 9.88 15.39
C ARG A 85 0.02 10.57 15.26
N VAL A 86 -0.57 10.51 14.09
CA VAL A 86 -1.87 11.11 13.77
C VAL A 86 -2.98 10.10 14.02
N ASP A 87 -4.12 10.58 14.50
CA ASP A 87 -5.30 9.76 14.81
C ASP A 87 -5.85 8.99 13.60
N GLU A 88 -5.97 9.68 12.48
CA GLU A 88 -6.54 9.18 11.23
C GLU A 88 -5.73 9.64 10.01
N VAL A 89 -5.73 8.84 8.95
CA VAL A 89 -5.05 9.15 7.68
C VAL A 89 -5.60 10.43 7.06
N GLY A 90 -6.91 10.67 7.18
CA GLY A 90 -7.57 11.88 6.67
C GLY A 90 -7.07 13.18 7.32
N ASN A 91 -6.62 13.11 8.58
CA ASN A 91 -6.16 14.28 9.35
C ASN A 91 -4.67 14.59 9.13
N TYR A 92 -3.92 13.66 8.54
CA TYR A 92 -2.47 13.73 8.42
C TYR A 92 -1.97 15.03 7.79
N ARG A 93 -2.52 15.42 6.64
CA ARG A 93 -2.07 16.62 5.93
C ARG A 93 -2.41 17.90 6.68
N ALA A 94 -3.57 17.97 7.32
CA ALA A 94 -3.97 19.13 8.10
C ALA A 94 -3.05 19.33 9.32
N LEU A 95 -2.78 18.27 10.07
CA LEU A 95 -1.90 18.32 11.23
C LEU A 95 -0.44 18.61 10.83
N LEU A 96 0.07 17.97 9.79
CA LEU A 96 1.42 18.25 9.29
C LEU A 96 1.60 19.73 8.93
N ASP A 97 0.64 20.28 8.17
CA ASP A 97 0.61 21.68 7.77
C ASP A 97 0.51 22.66 8.95
N GLU A 98 -0.21 22.27 10.02
CA GLU A 98 -0.31 23.06 11.24
C GLU A 98 1.00 23.07 12.01
N VAL A 99 1.60 21.89 12.21
CA VAL A 99 2.86 21.72 12.94
C VAL A 99 4.01 22.42 12.21
N ASP A 100 4.09 22.30 10.88
CA ASP A 100 5.14 22.92 10.07
C ASP A 100 5.13 24.46 10.16
N ARG A 101 3.98 25.07 10.45
CA ARG A 101 3.83 26.52 10.62
C ARG A 101 4.08 27.00 12.05
N MET A 102 4.27 26.11 13.02
CA MET A 102 4.50 26.50 14.41
C MET A 102 5.85 27.23 14.55
N PRO A 103 5.91 28.38 15.26
CA PRO A 103 7.15 29.14 15.40
C PRO A 103 8.22 28.41 16.23
N CYS A 104 7.84 27.34 16.94
CA CYS A 104 8.73 26.48 17.71
C CYS A 104 9.12 25.19 16.98
N VAL A 105 8.85 25.09 15.68
CA VAL A 105 9.27 23.97 14.82
C VAL A 105 10.26 24.51 13.79
N ALA A 106 11.42 23.88 13.71
CA ALA A 106 12.47 24.26 12.75
C ALA A 106 12.20 23.64 11.37
N ALA A 107 11.78 22.38 11.36
CA ALA A 107 11.49 21.59 10.17
C ALA A 107 10.61 20.39 10.52
N THR A 108 9.89 19.89 9.51
CA THR A 108 9.21 18.59 9.54
C THR A 108 9.92 17.58 8.63
N TYR A 109 9.84 16.30 8.97
CA TYR A 109 10.47 15.20 8.22
C TYR A 109 9.52 14.02 8.04
N ASP A 110 9.75 13.24 6.99
CA ASP A 110 8.93 12.11 6.54
C ASP A 110 7.46 12.47 6.24
N GLY A 111 7.15 13.77 6.22
CA GLY A 111 5.82 14.32 5.96
C GLY A 111 5.36 14.20 4.50
N ASP A 112 6.30 14.04 3.56
CA ASP A 112 6.07 14.02 2.12
C ASP A 112 5.94 12.62 1.52
N LEU A 113 6.25 11.56 2.29
CA LEU A 113 6.11 10.19 1.85
C LEU A 113 4.65 9.80 1.62
N GLU A 114 4.37 9.13 0.51
CA GLU A 114 3.08 8.45 0.30
C GLU A 114 2.89 7.36 1.38
N HIS A 115 1.66 7.20 1.86
CA HIS A 115 1.36 6.26 2.95
C HIS A 115 1.75 4.82 2.60
N GLU A 116 1.57 4.40 1.34
CA GLU A 116 2.01 3.11 0.81
C GLU A 116 3.51 2.93 0.96
N LEU A 117 4.29 3.91 0.51
CA LEU A 117 5.75 3.86 0.59
C LEU A 117 6.21 3.84 2.05
N LYS A 118 5.63 4.70 2.88
CA LYS A 118 5.94 4.76 4.30
C LYS A 118 5.65 3.45 5.03
N TYR A 119 4.46 2.87 4.79
CA TYR A 119 4.07 1.59 5.38
C TYR A 119 5.07 0.47 5.03
N LEU A 120 5.52 0.42 3.78
CA LEU A 120 6.53 -0.53 3.32
C LEU A 120 7.88 -0.29 4.01
N CYS A 121 8.34 0.96 4.05
CA CYS A 121 9.62 1.33 4.67
C CYS A 121 9.65 0.99 6.17
N ASP A 122 8.60 1.35 6.91
CA ASP A 122 8.53 1.12 8.37
C ASP A 122 8.58 -0.37 8.73
N ARG A 123 8.10 -1.23 7.85
CA ARG A 123 8.07 -2.70 8.01
C ARG A 123 9.18 -3.42 7.24
N SER A 124 10.09 -2.67 6.60
CA SER A 124 11.14 -3.22 5.73
C SER A 124 10.61 -4.16 4.63
N LEU A 125 9.39 -3.89 4.13
CA LEU A 125 8.75 -4.68 3.09
C LEU A 125 9.19 -4.20 1.71
N ILE A 126 9.32 -5.14 0.79
CA ILE A 126 9.72 -4.87 -0.60
C ILE A 126 8.58 -5.33 -1.50
N PRO A 127 8.10 -4.49 -2.44
CA PRO A 127 7.13 -4.92 -3.44
C PRO A 127 7.63 -6.17 -4.19
N LEU A 128 6.73 -7.12 -4.42
CA LEU A 128 7.02 -8.44 -5.01
C LEU A 128 8.05 -9.26 -4.23
N GLY A 129 8.36 -8.87 -2.99
CA GLY A 129 9.26 -9.59 -2.10
C GLY A 129 8.57 -10.74 -1.37
N PRO A 130 9.31 -11.81 -1.06
CA PRO A 130 8.79 -12.90 -0.24
C PRO A 130 8.61 -12.42 1.20
N VAL A 131 7.54 -12.88 1.84
CA VAL A 131 7.13 -12.50 3.19
C VAL A 131 6.61 -13.71 3.95
N GLU A 132 6.91 -13.75 5.24
CA GLU A 132 6.29 -14.63 6.23
C GLU A 132 5.14 -13.85 6.88
N VAL A 133 3.97 -14.48 7.00
CA VAL A 133 2.74 -13.81 7.43
C VAL A 133 2.03 -14.63 8.48
N GLU A 134 1.57 -13.97 9.54
CA GLU A 134 0.57 -14.50 10.46
C GLU A 134 -0.71 -13.68 10.36
N ALA A 135 -1.84 -14.36 10.21
CA ALA A 135 -3.15 -13.72 10.10
C ALA A 135 -4.22 -14.42 10.95
N ASP A 136 -5.22 -13.64 11.36
CA ASP A 136 -6.45 -14.09 12.00
C ASP A 136 -7.64 -13.73 11.09
N GLY A 137 -8.07 -14.68 10.27
CA GLY A 137 -8.99 -14.40 9.17
C GLY A 137 -8.38 -13.40 8.17
N ARG A 138 -8.98 -12.21 8.08
CA ARG A 138 -8.48 -11.11 7.23
C ARG A 138 -7.60 -10.11 7.99
N ALA A 139 -7.53 -10.20 9.31
CA ALA A 139 -6.71 -9.30 10.11
C ALA A 139 -5.26 -9.78 10.09
N LEU A 140 -4.34 -8.89 9.70
CA LEU A 140 -2.92 -9.13 9.81
C LEU A 140 -2.51 -9.14 11.29
N ARG A 141 -1.70 -10.12 11.69
CA ARG A 141 -1.08 -10.17 13.03
C ARG A 141 0.39 -9.80 12.94
N SER A 142 1.09 -10.36 11.96
CA SER A 142 2.49 -10.04 11.69
C SER A 142 2.81 -10.27 10.21
N ILE A 143 3.77 -9.50 9.70
CA ILE A 143 4.38 -9.68 8.39
C ILE A 143 5.86 -9.34 8.51
N ALA A 144 6.71 -10.18 7.95
CA ALA A 144 8.15 -9.95 7.92
C ALA A 144 8.71 -10.30 6.53
N PRO A 145 9.68 -9.52 6.01
CA PRO A 145 10.38 -9.88 4.79
C PRO A 145 11.19 -11.15 5.00
N ILE A 146 11.10 -12.11 4.08
CA ILE A 146 12.00 -13.25 4.05
C ILE A 146 13.31 -12.79 3.37
N PRO A 147 14.49 -12.94 4.01
CA PRO A 147 15.76 -12.50 3.43
C PRO A 147 16.00 -13.12 2.05
N ARG A 148 16.29 -12.28 1.06
CA ARG A 148 16.57 -12.74 -0.29
C ARG A 148 17.96 -13.37 -0.37
N THR A 149 18.04 -14.55 -0.98
CA THR A 149 19.28 -15.05 -1.57
C THR A 149 19.42 -14.52 -3.01
N LEU A 150 20.50 -14.86 -3.71
CA LEU A 150 20.67 -14.47 -5.12
C LEU A 150 19.67 -15.17 -6.06
N ASP A 151 19.12 -16.32 -5.65
CA ASP A 151 18.26 -17.19 -6.46
C ASP A 151 16.84 -17.27 -5.87
N VAL A 152 16.13 -16.14 -5.87
CA VAL A 152 14.72 -16.10 -5.43
C VAL A 152 13.82 -16.25 -6.64
N GLU A 153 13.01 -17.30 -6.64
CA GLU A 153 11.94 -17.49 -7.62
C GLU A 153 10.94 -16.32 -7.54
N PRO A 154 10.51 -15.76 -8.70
CA PRO A 154 9.52 -14.72 -8.71
C PRO A 154 8.17 -15.24 -8.19
N PRO A 155 7.28 -14.36 -7.71
CA PRO A 155 5.92 -14.75 -7.41
C PRO A 155 5.30 -15.44 -8.63
N PRO A 156 4.50 -16.50 -8.44
CA PRO A 156 3.77 -17.10 -9.55
C PRO A 156 2.76 -16.06 -10.03
N ILE A 157 3.04 -15.31 -11.10
CA ILE A 157 2.16 -14.26 -11.65
C ILE A 157 1.45 -14.80 -12.89
N ARG A 158 0.15 -14.47 -13.03
CA ARG A 158 -0.57 -14.71 -14.29
C ARG A 158 -0.59 -13.41 -15.07
N LEU A 159 -0.04 -13.42 -16.27
CA LEU A 159 0.00 -12.26 -17.16
C LEU A 159 -1.31 -12.18 -17.95
N LEU A 160 -1.87 -10.98 -18.10
CA LEU A 160 -2.89 -10.68 -19.10
C LEU A 160 -2.32 -9.60 -20.01
N ALA A 161 -1.93 -9.99 -21.22
CA ALA A 161 -1.49 -9.07 -22.26
C ALA A 161 -2.69 -8.70 -23.15
N PHE A 162 -2.90 -7.39 -23.37
CA PHE A 162 -3.95 -6.92 -24.26
C PHE A 162 -3.60 -5.58 -24.93
N ALA A 163 -4.23 -5.30 -26.07
CA ALA A 163 -4.11 -4.05 -26.80
C ALA A 163 -5.49 -3.47 -27.14
N LEU A 164 -5.57 -2.13 -27.14
CA LEU A 164 -6.78 -1.40 -27.52
C LEU A 164 -6.57 -0.76 -28.89
N LYS A 165 -7.43 -1.10 -29.85
CA LYS A 165 -7.52 -0.40 -31.14
C LYS A 165 -8.75 0.49 -31.15
N LEU A 166 -8.54 1.80 -31.16
CA LEU A 166 -9.61 2.79 -31.26
C LEU A 166 -9.83 3.17 -32.72
N GLY A 167 -10.92 2.68 -33.31
CA GLY A 167 -11.42 3.16 -34.60
C GLY A 167 -12.40 4.33 -34.42
N SER A 168 -12.72 5.01 -35.52
CA SER A 168 -13.58 6.21 -35.55
C SER A 168 -15.03 5.99 -35.06
N SER A 169 -15.47 4.73 -34.88
CA SER A 169 -16.81 4.42 -34.34
C SER A 169 -16.87 3.21 -33.40
N ARG A 170 -15.76 2.46 -33.21
CA ARG A 170 -15.68 1.29 -32.33
C ARG A 170 -14.26 1.11 -31.77
N GLY A 171 -14.19 0.71 -30.50
CA GLY A 171 -12.97 0.20 -29.88
C GLY A 171 -12.94 -1.33 -29.95
N GLU A 172 -11.78 -1.89 -30.26
CA GLU A 172 -11.50 -3.33 -30.24
C GLU A 172 -10.48 -3.64 -29.15
N ILE A 173 -10.72 -4.72 -28.40
CA ILE A 173 -9.75 -5.28 -27.44
C ILE A 173 -9.17 -6.54 -28.06
N LEU A 174 -7.84 -6.57 -28.16
CA LEU A 174 -7.05 -7.72 -28.57
C LEU A 174 -6.40 -8.32 -27.33
N THR A 175 -6.49 -9.62 -27.13
CA THR A 175 -5.73 -10.32 -26.09
C THR A 175 -4.61 -11.14 -26.70
N PHE A 176 -3.58 -11.40 -25.90
CA PHE A 176 -2.43 -12.21 -26.29
C PHE A 176 -2.21 -13.34 -25.28
N ASP A 177 -1.69 -14.46 -25.77
CA ASP A 177 -1.30 -15.62 -24.97
C ASP A 177 0.01 -15.39 -24.20
N GLU A 178 0.52 -16.45 -23.59
CA GLU A 178 1.80 -16.45 -22.87
C GLU A 178 3.04 -16.24 -23.76
N ASN A 179 2.91 -16.48 -25.07
CA ASN A 179 3.94 -16.23 -26.08
C ASN A 179 3.77 -14.86 -26.77
N LEU A 180 2.83 -14.04 -26.30
CA LEU A 180 2.41 -12.78 -26.90
C LEU A 180 1.84 -12.94 -28.33
N GLU A 181 1.35 -14.13 -28.66
CA GLU A 181 0.58 -14.40 -29.87
C GLU A 181 -0.88 -13.99 -29.66
N GLN A 182 -1.49 -13.37 -30.66
CA GLN A 182 -2.85 -12.85 -30.54
C GLN A 182 -3.88 -13.99 -30.47
N GLU A 183 -4.65 -14.07 -29.39
CA GLU A 183 -5.62 -15.16 -29.18
C GLU A 183 -6.99 -14.90 -29.79
N ASP A 184 -7.50 -13.65 -29.85
CA ASP A 184 -8.64 -13.21 -30.69
C ASP A 184 -9.15 -11.78 -30.33
N CYS A 185 -9.94 -11.17 -31.22
CA CYS A 185 -10.63 -9.89 -31.00
C CYS A 185 -12.03 -10.08 -30.36
N HIS A 186 -12.30 -9.57 -29.16
CA HIS A 186 -13.67 -9.56 -28.63
C HIS A 186 -14.48 -8.34 -29.07
N HIS A 187 -15.37 -8.55 -30.03
CA HIS A 187 -16.31 -7.55 -30.56
C HIS A 187 -17.58 -7.50 -29.69
N ARG A 188 -17.70 -6.58 -28.72
CA ARG A 188 -18.97 -6.30 -28.02
C ARG A 188 -19.60 -4.98 -28.47
N SER A 189 -20.35 -5.02 -29.57
CA SER A 189 -21.47 -4.09 -29.76
C SER A 189 -22.73 -4.71 -29.16
N ARG A 190 -23.03 -4.44 -27.88
CA ARG A 190 -24.36 -4.73 -27.33
C ARG A 190 -25.35 -3.70 -27.89
N LYS A 191 -26.09 -4.07 -28.94
CA LYS A 191 -27.49 -3.64 -29.03
C LYS A 191 -28.30 -4.59 -28.17
N LEU A 192 -28.91 -4.07 -27.10
CA LEU A 192 -30.00 -4.76 -26.42
C LEU A 192 -31.14 -4.90 -27.45
N ASN A 193 -31.54 -6.13 -27.76
CA ASN A 193 -32.93 -6.48 -28.06
C ASN A 193 -33.14 -8.00 -27.95
N GLN A 194 -34.24 -8.36 -27.32
CA GLN A 194 -34.66 -9.73 -26.97
C GLN A 194 -35.16 -10.49 -28.21
N SER A 195 -34.82 -11.78 -28.35
CA SER A 195 -35.75 -12.92 -28.44
C SER A 195 -35.01 -14.23 -28.81
N HIS A 196 -35.63 -15.34 -28.39
CA HIS A 196 -35.27 -16.77 -28.39
C HIS A 196 -34.43 -17.32 -29.58
N ALA A 197 -33.66 -18.42 -29.51
CA ALA A 197 -33.84 -19.70 -28.82
C ALA A 197 -32.57 -20.59 -28.89
N HIS A 198 -32.43 -21.47 -27.88
CA HIS A 198 -31.91 -22.86 -27.89
C HIS A 198 -30.44 -23.25 -28.15
N SER A 199 -29.94 -24.03 -27.16
CA SER A 199 -28.96 -25.14 -27.23
C SER A 199 -27.48 -24.76 -27.42
N SER A 200 -26.47 -25.28 -26.71
CA SER A 200 -26.35 -26.32 -25.69
C SER A 200 -24.90 -26.30 -25.15
N LEU A 201 -24.74 -26.71 -23.89
CA LEU A 201 -23.53 -27.26 -23.22
C LEU A 201 -22.44 -26.34 -22.65
N LEU A 202 -22.09 -26.70 -21.41
CA LEU A 202 -20.98 -26.31 -20.53
C LEU A 202 -21.15 -25.01 -19.73
N GLN A 203 -21.89 -25.13 -18.62
CA GLN A 203 -21.79 -24.20 -17.48
C GLN A 203 -20.87 -24.80 -16.41
N THR A 204 -19.67 -24.23 -16.29
CA THR A 204 -18.90 -24.21 -15.04
C THR A 204 -19.10 -22.83 -14.41
N LEU A 205 -19.69 -22.83 -13.21
CA LEU A 205 -19.57 -21.90 -12.07
C LEU A 205 -19.44 -20.38 -12.33
N PRO A 206 -20.17 -19.58 -11.53
CA PRO A 206 -19.51 -18.43 -10.93
C PRO A 206 -19.88 -18.27 -9.44
N LEU A 207 -18.87 -18.15 -8.59
CA LEU A 207 -18.94 -17.19 -7.50
C LEU A 207 -17.71 -16.30 -7.60
N ILE A 208 -17.90 -15.05 -8.03
CA ILE A 208 -18.33 -13.92 -7.21
C ILE A 208 -17.10 -13.37 -6.49
N VAL A 209 -16.74 -12.20 -7.02
CA VAL A 209 -15.65 -11.30 -6.68
C VAL A 209 -15.78 -10.78 -5.26
#